data_AF-A0A350HD00-F1
#
_entry.id   AF-A0A350HD00-F1
#
_cell.length_a   1.000
_cell.length_b   1.000
_cell.length_c   1.000
_cell.angle_alpha   90.00
_cell.angle_beta   90.00
_cell.angle_gamma   90.00
#
_symmetry.space_group_name_H-M   'P 1'
#
loop_
_entity.id
_entity.type
_entity.pdbx_description
1 polymer ?
#
loop_
_entity_poly.entity_id
_entity_poly.type
_entity_poly.pdbx_seq_one_letter_code
_entity_poly.pdbx_strand_id
1 'polypeptide(L)'
;MSKQVDHIKKKQEKDDWHTLIRQMSPGLDDQVVERLCHYVTRLEAWNRVHNLTGLDSAHDIVTQLVMPSIALQSTLSKYACVLDLGTGAGIPGV
;
A
#
# COMPACT_ATOMS: atom_id res chain seq x y z
N MET A 1 -4.37 -13.22 -32.94
CA MET A 1 -3.24 -13.33 -31.97
C MET A 1 -2.90 -12.01 -31.25
N SER A 2 -3.59 -10.88 -31.50
CA SER A 2 -3.23 -9.58 -30.88
C SER A 2 -3.79 -9.32 -29.48
N LYS A 3 -4.99 -9.81 -29.14
CA LYS A 3 -5.68 -9.42 -27.89
C LYS A 3 -5.09 -10.02 -26.62
N GLN A 4 -4.42 -11.16 -26.71
CA GLN A 4 -3.94 -11.91 -25.55
C GLN A 4 -2.64 -11.30 -24.97
N VAL A 5 -1.84 -10.63 -25.82
CA VAL A 5 -0.58 -9.98 -25.41
C VAL A 5 -0.87 -8.66 -24.66
N ASP A 6 -1.94 -7.95 -25.03
CA ASP A 6 -2.34 -6.69 -24.39
C ASP A 6 -2.87 -6.90 -22.95
N HIS A 7 -3.56 -8.02 -22.70
CA HIS A 7 -4.01 -8.39 -21.36
C HIS A 7 -2.85 -8.78 -20.43
N ILE A 8 -1.80 -9.41 -20.98
CA ILE A 8 -0.60 -9.77 -20.21
C ILE A 8 0.17 -8.51 -19.83
N LYS A 9 0.34 -7.55 -20.74
CA LYS A 9 1.02 -6.27 -20.46
C LYS A 9 0.28 -5.42 -19.42
N LYS A 10 -1.05 -5.30 -19.51
CA LYS A 10 -1.85 -4.56 -18.53
C LYS A 10 -1.82 -5.15 -17.12
N LYS A 11 -1.67 -6.47 -17.01
CA LYS A 11 -1.52 -7.14 -15.71
C LYS A 11 -0.13 -6.86 -15.12
N GLN A 12 0.91 -6.98 -15.93
CA GLN A 12 2.30 -6.72 -15.53
C GLN A 12 2.55 -5.26 -15.10
N GLU A 13 1.90 -4.29 -15.75
CA GLU A 13 2.02 -2.86 -15.46
C GLU A 13 1.29 -2.47 -14.16
N LYS A 14 0.25 -3.23 -13.78
CA LYS A 14 -0.47 -3.07 -12.50
C LYS A 14 0.29 -3.72 -11.33
N ASP A 15 1.27 -4.58 -11.60
CA ASP A 15 1.94 -5.39 -10.58
C ASP A 15 3.23 -4.75 -10.00
N ASP A 16 3.76 -3.67 -10.58
CA ASP A 16 4.95 -2.98 -10.02
C ASP A 16 4.60 -1.96 -8.92
N TRP A 17 3.93 -2.43 -7.89
CA TRP A 17 3.57 -1.61 -6.73
C TRP A 17 4.78 -1.28 -5.84
N HIS A 18 5.90 -2.02 -5.97
CA HIS A 18 7.14 -1.77 -5.24
C HIS A 18 7.77 -0.43 -5.63
N THR A 19 7.79 -0.13 -6.93
CA THR A 19 8.31 1.15 -7.42
C THR A 19 7.34 2.31 -7.13
N LEU A 20 6.03 2.02 -7.03
CA LEU A 20 4.99 3.02 -6.83
C LEU A 20 5.14 3.80 -5.52
N ILE A 21 5.46 3.12 -4.41
CA ILE A 21 5.68 3.77 -3.11
C ILE A 21 6.80 4.82 -3.21
N ARG A 22 7.89 4.50 -3.91
CA ARG A 22 9.01 5.44 -4.12
C ARG A 22 8.63 6.60 -5.02
N GLN A 23 7.90 6.34 -6.10
CA GLN A 23 7.48 7.38 -7.05
C GLN A 23 6.53 8.39 -6.40
N MET A 24 5.59 7.92 -5.59
CA MET A 24 4.60 8.77 -4.95
C MET A 24 5.09 9.40 -3.63
N SER A 25 6.23 8.96 -3.10
CA SER A 25 6.84 9.50 -1.88
C SER A 25 8.38 9.58 -1.99
N PRO A 26 8.91 10.47 -2.85
CA PRO A 26 10.35 10.52 -3.16
C PRO A 26 11.25 10.99 -2.00
N GLY A 27 10.68 11.46 -0.89
CA GLY A 27 11.41 11.86 0.32
C GLY A 27 11.38 10.85 1.46
N LEU A 28 10.80 9.66 1.26
CA LEU A 28 10.71 8.64 2.29
C LEU A 28 12.07 7.92 2.45
N ASP A 29 12.46 7.67 3.70
CA ASP A 29 13.65 6.88 4.04
C ASP A 29 13.56 5.47 3.41
N ASP A 30 14.66 4.99 2.85
CA ASP A 30 14.77 3.67 2.24
C ASP A 30 14.33 2.53 3.17
N GLN A 31 14.66 2.61 4.45
CA GLN A 31 14.23 1.63 5.45
C GLN A 31 12.72 1.67 5.69
N VAL A 32 12.11 2.85 5.61
CA VAL A 32 10.64 3.00 5.71
C VAL A 32 9.98 2.40 4.48
N VAL A 33 10.52 2.66 3.29
CA VAL A 33 10.02 2.05 2.05
C VAL A 33 10.10 0.53 2.12
N GLU A 34 11.22 -0.02 2.58
CA GLU A 34 11.39 -1.48 2.73
C GLU A 34 10.37 -2.07 3.72
N ARG A 35 10.17 -1.42 4.87
CA ARG A 35 9.16 -1.84 5.86
C ARG A 35 7.75 -1.79 5.30
N LEU A 36 7.40 -0.75 4.54
CA LEU A 36 6.10 -0.63 3.89
C LEU A 36 5.91 -1.74 2.84
N CYS A 37 6.94 -2.05 2.06
CA CYS A 37 6.91 -3.17 1.13
C CYS A 37 6.64 -4.49 1.86
N HIS A 38 7.39 -4.78 2.92
CA HIS A 38 7.16 -5.99 3.72
C HIS A 38 5.76 -6.03 4.35
N TYR A 39 5.25 -4.90 4.82
CA TYR A 39 3.90 -4.79 5.35
C TYR A 39 2.85 -5.11 4.29
N VAL A 40 2.93 -4.50 3.10
CA VAL A 40 1.97 -4.72 2.00
C VAL A 40 1.98 -6.17 1.53
N THR A 41 3.17 -6.77 1.36
CA THR A 41 3.29 -8.19 1.00
C THR A 41 2.62 -9.10 2.03
N ARG A 42 2.83 -8.82 3.33
CA ARG A 42 2.17 -9.57 4.39
C ARG A 42 0.67 -9.34 4.35
N LEU A 43 0.22 -8.10 4.27
CA LEU A 43 -1.19 -7.75 4.27
C LEU A 43 -1.93 -8.46 3.14
N GLU A 44 -1.40 -8.44 1.92
CA GLU A 44 -1.97 -9.16 0.78
C GLU A 44 -2.08 -10.67 1.07
N ALA A 45 -1.05 -11.28 1.66
CA ALA A 45 -1.08 -12.70 2.00
C ALA A 45 -2.17 -13.06 3.01
N TRP A 46 -2.35 -12.23 4.03
CA TRP A 46 -3.40 -12.41 5.03
C TRP A 46 -4.79 -12.07 4.47
N ASN A 47 -4.88 -11.12 3.54
CA ASN A 47 -6.14 -10.72 2.91
C ASN A 47 -6.80 -11.88 2.16
N ARG A 48 -6.00 -12.74 1.52
CA ARG A 48 -6.51 -13.92 0.81
C ARG A 48 -7.31 -14.88 1.70
N VAL A 49 -7.03 -14.91 3.00
CA VAL A 49 -7.68 -15.83 3.95
C VAL A 49 -8.75 -15.12 4.77
N HIS A 50 -8.52 -13.85 5.13
CA HIS A 50 -9.32 -13.16 6.16
C HIS A 50 -10.08 -11.93 5.67
N ASN A 51 -9.87 -11.48 4.44
CA ASN A 51 -10.46 -10.25 3.89
C ASN A 51 -10.37 -9.05 4.86
N LEU A 52 -9.15 -8.69 5.24
CA LEU A 52 -8.85 -7.59 6.17
C LEU A 52 -9.13 -6.20 5.58
N THR A 53 -9.11 -6.04 4.26
CA THR A 53 -9.25 -4.73 3.61
C THR A 53 -10.33 -4.64 2.53
N GLY A 54 -10.92 -5.75 2.09
CA GLY A 54 -11.83 -5.75 0.93
C GLY A 54 -11.16 -5.60 -0.44
N LEU A 55 -9.81 -5.58 -0.50
CA LEU A 55 -9.04 -5.36 -1.73
C LEU A 55 -8.27 -6.61 -2.18
N ASP A 56 -8.20 -6.85 -3.48
CA ASP A 56 -7.67 -8.11 -4.02
C ASP A 56 -6.18 -8.09 -4.41
N SER A 57 -5.55 -6.92 -4.47
CA SER A 57 -4.16 -6.79 -4.93
C SER A 57 -3.32 -5.84 -4.10
N ALA A 58 -2.02 -6.11 -4.00
CA ALA A 58 -1.04 -5.21 -3.40
C ALA A 58 -1.06 -3.81 -4.01
N HIS A 59 -1.24 -3.69 -5.33
CA HIS A 59 -1.39 -2.40 -5.99
C HIS A 59 -2.58 -1.60 -5.47
N ASP A 60 -3.73 -2.26 -5.32
CA ASP A 60 -4.94 -1.61 -4.82
C ASP A 60 -4.78 -1.23 -3.34
N ILE A 61 -4.14 -2.09 -2.53
CA ILE A 61 -3.76 -1.79 -1.14
C ILE A 61 -2.86 -0.54 -1.07
N VAL A 62 -1.82 -0.46 -1.91
CA VAL A 62 -0.89 0.69 -1.90
C VAL A 62 -1.62 1.97 -2.27
N THR A 63 -2.32 1.97 -3.39
CA THR A 63 -2.97 3.17 -3.95
C THR A 63 -4.13 3.67 -3.08
N GLN A 64 -4.91 2.78 -2.50
CA GLN A 64 -6.15 3.14 -1.80
C GLN A 64 -5.99 3.25 -0.29
N LEU A 65 -4.99 2.60 0.31
CA LEU A 65 -4.83 2.54 1.76
C LEU A 65 -3.50 3.11 2.23
N VAL A 66 -2.37 2.68 1.66
CA VAL A 66 -1.04 3.12 2.11
C VAL A 66 -0.78 4.58 1.75
N MET A 67 -1.00 4.97 0.50
CA MET A 67 -0.68 6.33 0.04
C MET A 67 -1.50 7.42 0.75
N PRO A 68 -2.83 7.27 0.95
CA PRO A 68 -3.58 8.21 1.76
C PRO A 68 -3.07 8.30 3.21
N SER A 69 -2.61 7.19 3.78
CA SER A 69 -2.07 7.16 5.15
C SER A 69 -0.75 7.92 5.27
N ILE A 70 0.15 7.80 4.28
CA ILE A 70 1.40 8.59 4.24
C ILE A 70 1.08 10.09 4.18
N ALA A 71 0.08 10.50 3.39
CA ALA A 71 -0.30 11.91 3.27
C ALA A 71 -0.74 12.53 4.63
N LEU A 72 -1.30 11.73 5.53
CA LEU A 72 -1.71 12.17 6.87
C LEU A 72 -0.52 12.57 7.76
N GLN A 73 0.70 12.08 7.47
CA GLN A 73 1.90 12.39 8.27
C GLN A 73 2.09 13.91 8.46
N SER A 74 1.88 14.68 7.38
CA SER A 74 2.01 16.14 7.40
C SER A 74 1.08 16.83 8.41
N THR A 75 -0.09 16.25 8.63
CA THR A 75 -1.13 16.79 9.51
C THR A 75 -0.98 16.26 10.94
N LEU A 76 -0.54 15.01 11.09
CA LEU A 76 -0.46 14.31 12.36
C LEU A 76 0.84 14.61 13.14
N SER A 77 1.93 14.99 12.47
CA SER A 77 3.25 15.21 13.07
C SER A 77 3.30 16.25 14.18
N LYS A 78 2.32 17.16 14.25
CA LYS A 78 2.21 18.20 15.29
C LYS A 78 1.61 17.69 16.61
N TYR A 79 1.08 16.47 16.65
CA TYR A 79 0.46 15.90 17.85
C TYR A 79 1.42 14.92 18.51
N ALA A 80 1.62 15.06 19.83
CA ALA A 80 2.49 14.19 20.60
C ALA A 80 1.89 12.79 20.86
N CYS A 81 0.57 12.66 20.76
CA CYS A 81 -0.16 11.41 20.95
C CYS A 81 -1.30 11.33 19.93
N VAL A 82 -1.36 10.22 19.21
CA VAL A 82 -2.39 9.93 18.20
C VAL A 82 -2.97 8.56 18.53
N LEU A 83 -4.30 8.45 18.48
CA LEU A 83 -5.03 7.21 18.70
C LEU A 83 -5.69 6.79 17.39
N ASP A 84 -5.38 5.58 16.92
CA ASP A 84 -6.03 4.96 15.76
C ASP A 84 -7.14 4.00 16.22
N LEU A 85 -8.39 4.43 16.09
CA LEU A 85 -9.57 3.69 16.53
C LEU A 85 -10.16 2.86 15.38
N GLY A 86 -10.27 1.54 15.59
CA GLY A 86 -10.92 0.65 14.63
C GLY A 86 -10.06 0.30 13.40
N THR A 87 -8.73 0.39 13.54
CA THR A 87 -7.75 0.31 12.46
C THR A 87 -7.76 -0.98 11.62
N GLY A 88 -8.37 -2.07 12.10
CA GLY A 88 -8.53 -3.33 11.36
C GLY A 88 -7.18 -3.89 10.89
N ALA A 89 -6.85 -3.70 9.61
CA ALA A 89 -5.57 -4.05 9.00
C ALA A 89 -4.36 -3.24 9.51
N GLY A 90 -4.58 -2.30 10.43
CA GLY A 90 -3.56 -1.40 10.95
C GLY A 90 -3.51 -0.07 10.20
N ILE A 91 -4.44 0.22 9.29
CA ILE A 91 -4.44 1.44 8.47
C ILE A 91 -5.44 2.46 9.06
N PRO A 92 -5.04 3.73 9.30
CA PRO A 92 -3.79 4.37 8.89
C PRO A 92 -2.57 4.21 9.82
N GLY A 93 -2.67 3.58 10.99
CA GLY A 93 -1.62 3.50 12.02
C GLY A 93 -0.64 2.32 11.94
N VAL A 94 -0.10 2.01 10.74
CA VAL A 94 0.86 0.91 10.47
C VAL A 94 2.30 1.31 10.80
#